data_AF-A0A7R9GD72-F1
#
_entry.id   AF-A0A7R9GD72-F1
#
_cell.length_a   1.000
_cell.length_b   1.000
_cell.length_c   1.000
_cell.angle_alpha   90.00
_cell.angle_beta   90.00
_cell.angle_gamma   90.00
#
_symmetry.space_group_name_H-M   'P 1'
#
loop_
_entity.id
_entity.type
_entity.pdbx_description
1 polymer ?
#
loop_
_entity_poly.entity_id
_entity_poly.type
_entity_poly.pdbx_seq_one_letter_code
_entity_poly.pdbx_strand_id
1 'polypeptide(L)'
;MSLLLVYSVLYALVCVCLLYPPTEFVSSGLTVEGVFSRWLGDPTTDFIGYQVRRAALKRIFVAFMPFGYFALALKLFHEGFYLPIDVSGVGMAVGWDTMALLCAVCLAFFLTYCCFVFTESLVGDWDWTPIAKTLEDFAGPGENWRVVASRINSEVARADNYTTDPRCPIRVVVTENWIIQVNLFGLDVACQENAVFTLHSSNDFAISHHHVLGIQFLNLVVSCEGHNRKSFVVRIPSTDFEPLSLRLRRQIQNADSIPIAKSPLDKFMHTFKEWAGRNPRVEYAGELEPCVGCMERPAEVKLVRRCLEENVRSVDVEYNGQFLRLSTCVRCQCRPMWCIDCMSKWFIARQDADRPGTWLTSRAPCPTCRSPFCLRDVCYLASRVPAE
;
A
#
# COMPACT_ATOMS: atom_id res chain seq x y z
N MET A 1 -22.79 20.96 19.10
CA MET A 1 -21.34 21.09 18.88
C MET A 1 -21.02 22.55 18.69
N SER A 2 -20.02 23.09 19.37
CA SER A 2 -19.59 24.47 19.15
C SER A 2 -19.13 24.64 17.70
N LEU A 3 -19.55 25.71 17.04
CA LEU A 3 -19.21 25.98 15.64
C LEU A 3 -17.69 26.10 15.43
N LEU A 4 -16.96 26.48 16.48
CA LEU A 4 -15.50 26.41 16.58
C LEU A 4 -14.97 24.98 16.41
N LEU A 5 -15.56 24.00 17.10
CA LEU A 5 -15.09 22.61 17.02
C LEU A 5 -15.29 22.05 15.61
N VAL A 6 -16.41 22.39 14.95
CA VAL A 6 -16.63 22.04 13.54
C VAL A 6 -15.58 22.70 12.65
N TYR A 7 -15.32 23.99 12.84
CA TYR A 7 -14.29 24.73 12.12
C TYR A 7 -12.89 24.11 12.29
N SER A 8 -12.46 23.84 13.54
CA SER A 8 -11.15 23.26 13.82
C SER A 8 -11.00 21.84 13.27
N VAL A 9 -12.05 21.02 13.34
CA VAL A 9 -12.03 19.67 12.76
C VAL A 9 -11.96 19.72 11.23
N LEU A 10 -12.74 20.59 10.58
CA LEU A 10 -12.70 20.74 9.13
C LEU A 10 -11.34 21.27 8.67
N TYR A 11 -10.78 22.27 9.37
CA TYR A 11 -9.45 22.80 9.07
C TYR A 11 -8.38 21.72 9.23
N ALA A 12 -8.40 20.97 10.34
CA ALA A 12 -7.46 19.87 10.57
C ALA A 12 -7.56 18.79 9.48
N LEU A 13 -8.79 18.44 9.05
CA LEU A 13 -9.00 17.49 7.97
C LEU A 13 -8.38 17.98 6.66
N VAL A 14 -8.58 19.26 6.31
CA VAL A 14 -7.94 19.88 5.13
C VAL A 14 -6.42 19.85 5.24
N CYS A 15 -5.84 20.19 6.41
CA CYS A 15 -4.41 20.11 6.64
C CYS A 15 -3.85 18.69 6.47
N VAL A 16 -4.55 17.68 7.01
CA VAL A 16 -4.16 16.27 6.85
C VAL A 16 -4.20 15.86 5.38
N CYS A 17 -5.25 16.22 4.65
CA CYS A 17 -5.36 15.95 3.21
C CYS A 17 -4.27 16.64 2.39
N LEU A 18 -3.73 17.78 2.83
CA LEU A 18 -2.64 18.47 2.12
C LEU A 18 -1.26 17.89 2.45
N LEU A 19 -1.04 17.37 3.66
CA LEU A 19 0.21 16.68 4.04
C LEU A 19 0.27 15.24 3.54
N TYR A 20 -0.87 14.56 3.56
CA TYR A 20 -1.07 13.20 3.10
C TYR A 20 -2.12 13.23 1.97
N PRO A 21 -1.72 13.66 0.76
CA PRO A 21 -2.65 13.79 -0.35
C PRO A 21 -3.32 12.44 -0.65
N PRO A 22 -4.66 12.37 -0.63
CA PRO A 22 -5.36 11.16 -1.04
C PRO A 22 -5.16 10.96 -2.55
N THR A 23 -5.42 9.74 -3.02
CA THR A 23 -5.12 9.33 -4.41
C THR A 23 -5.77 10.23 -5.47
N GLU A 24 -6.91 10.82 -5.15
CA GLU A 24 -7.66 11.76 -5.98
C GLU A 24 -6.85 13.04 -6.20
N PHE A 25 -6.23 13.58 -5.16
CA PHE A 25 -5.38 14.79 -5.24
C PHE A 25 -4.08 14.52 -5.98
N VAL A 26 -3.51 13.31 -5.80
CA VAL A 26 -2.35 12.84 -6.57
C VAL A 26 -2.71 12.73 -8.05
N SER A 27 -3.88 12.17 -8.37
CA SER A 27 -4.35 11.99 -9.75
C SER A 27 -4.64 13.32 -10.46
N SER A 28 -5.09 14.34 -9.73
CA SER A 28 -5.35 15.68 -10.27
C SER A 28 -4.11 16.56 -10.34
N GLY A 29 -2.94 16.08 -9.92
CA GLY A 29 -1.69 16.85 -9.89
C GLY A 29 -1.68 17.98 -8.86
N LEU A 30 -2.65 18.01 -7.94
CA LEU A 30 -2.76 19.00 -6.86
C LEU A 30 -1.91 18.59 -5.65
N THR A 31 -0.68 18.14 -5.91
CA THR A 31 0.28 17.82 -4.86
C THR A 31 1.30 18.95 -4.71
N VAL A 32 1.86 19.08 -3.50
CA VAL A 32 2.95 20.04 -3.24
C VAL A 32 4.12 19.78 -4.19
N GLU A 33 4.40 18.51 -4.51
CA GLU A 33 5.43 18.16 -5.50
C GLU A 33 5.08 18.61 -6.93
N GLY A 34 3.81 18.54 -7.33
CA GLY A 34 3.35 18.96 -8.66
C GLY A 34 3.43 20.47 -8.86
N VAL A 35 2.92 21.24 -7.89
CA VAL A 35 2.89 22.72 -7.95
C VAL A 35 4.30 23.31 -7.97
N PHE A 36 5.23 22.73 -7.21
CA PHE A 36 6.61 23.21 -7.09
C PHE A 36 7.62 22.37 -7.90
N SER A 37 7.15 21.61 -8.89
CA SER A 37 7.98 20.71 -9.71
C SER A 37 9.23 21.37 -10.29
N ARG A 38 9.13 22.63 -10.76
CA ARG A 38 10.27 23.39 -11.28
C ARG A 38 11.35 23.68 -10.23
N TRP A 39 10.96 23.94 -8.97
CA TRP A 39 11.90 24.22 -7.90
C TRP A 39 12.49 22.93 -7.30
N LEU A 40 11.69 21.87 -7.22
CA LEU A 40 12.15 20.55 -6.75
C LEU A 40 13.12 19.89 -7.73
N GLY A 41 12.99 20.15 -9.03
CA GLY A 41 13.81 19.51 -10.06
C GLY A 41 13.41 18.05 -10.31
N ASP A 42 14.28 17.34 -11.04
CA ASP A 42 14.03 15.95 -11.43
C ASP A 42 14.67 14.97 -10.43
N PRO A 43 13.87 14.10 -9.78
CA PRO A 43 14.38 13.10 -8.83
C PRO A 43 15.33 12.07 -9.45
N THR A 44 15.36 11.92 -10.78
CA THR A 44 16.26 10.97 -11.46
C THR A 44 17.70 11.48 -11.57
N THR A 45 17.89 12.80 -11.55
CA THR A 45 19.22 13.45 -11.68
C THR A 45 19.86 13.74 -10.33
N ASP A 46 19.07 14.24 -9.38
CA ASP A 46 19.51 14.55 -8.02
C ASP A 46 18.45 14.12 -7.01
N PHE A 47 18.50 12.83 -6.66
CA PHE A 47 17.53 12.22 -5.76
C PHE A 47 17.58 12.84 -4.36
N ILE A 48 18.76 12.92 -3.74
CA ILE A 48 18.92 13.44 -2.36
C ILE A 48 18.58 14.92 -2.29
N GLY A 49 19.08 15.75 -3.20
CA GLY A 49 18.76 17.18 -3.18
C GLY A 49 17.28 17.46 -3.51
N TYR A 50 16.63 16.62 -4.32
CA TYR A 50 15.18 16.64 -4.46
C TYR A 50 14.48 16.35 -3.12
N GLN A 51 14.91 15.33 -2.37
CA GLN A 51 14.31 15.01 -1.06
C GLN A 51 14.50 16.13 -0.03
N VAL A 52 15.67 16.76 -0.01
CA VAL A 52 15.98 17.91 0.86
C VAL A 52 15.06 19.08 0.58
N ARG A 53 14.96 19.50 -0.69
CA ARG A 53 14.06 20.57 -1.12
C ARG A 53 12.60 20.25 -0.80
N ARG A 54 12.16 19.02 -1.10
CA ARG A 54 10.81 18.55 -0.80
C ARG A 54 10.50 18.60 0.71
N ALA A 55 11.42 18.16 1.56
CA ALA A 55 11.24 18.20 3.01
C ALA A 55 11.18 19.65 3.53
N ALA A 56 12.01 20.54 3.00
CA ALA A 56 11.99 21.96 3.34
C ALA A 56 10.64 22.61 2.96
N LEU A 57 10.13 22.34 1.76
CA LEU A 57 8.84 22.83 1.29
C LEU A 57 7.67 22.31 2.13
N LYS A 58 7.68 21.01 2.49
CA LYS A 58 6.66 20.45 3.39
C LYS A 58 6.69 21.11 4.77
N ARG A 59 7.86 21.47 5.30
CA ARG A 59 7.97 22.25 6.54
C ARG A 59 7.46 23.67 6.40
N ILE A 60 7.72 24.35 5.27
CA ILE A 60 7.11 25.66 4.97
C ILE A 60 5.59 25.55 5.03
N PHE A 61 5.05 24.49 4.43
CA PHE A 61 3.62 24.24 4.43
C PHE A 61 3.05 24.00 5.83
N VAL A 62 3.75 23.23 6.66
CA VAL A 62 3.36 23.06 8.08
C VAL A 62 3.45 24.38 8.86
N ALA A 63 4.49 25.19 8.63
CA ALA A 63 4.63 26.50 9.26
C ALA A 63 3.52 27.48 8.84
N PHE A 64 2.95 27.31 7.64
CA PHE A 64 1.81 28.08 7.16
C PHE A 64 0.49 27.70 7.84
N MET A 65 0.31 26.45 8.29
CA MET A 65 -0.98 25.97 8.82
C MET A 65 -1.48 26.76 10.04
N PRO A 66 -0.67 27.06 11.08
CA PRO A 66 -1.13 27.88 12.20
C PRO A 66 -1.57 29.28 11.76
N PHE A 67 -0.82 29.90 10.84
CA PHE A 67 -1.20 31.19 10.27
C PHE A 67 -2.53 31.10 9.51
N GLY A 68 -2.69 30.10 8.64
CA GLY A 68 -3.91 29.89 7.87
C GLY A 68 -5.13 29.65 8.76
N TYR A 69 -4.96 28.96 9.89
CA TYR A 69 -6.00 28.78 10.90
C TYR A 69 -6.42 30.13 11.50
N PHE A 70 -5.49 30.90 12.05
CA PHE A 70 -5.84 32.17 12.69
C PHE A 70 -6.35 33.23 11.70
N ALA A 71 -5.81 33.30 10.49
CA ALA A 71 -6.26 34.22 9.45
C ALA A 71 -7.69 33.90 8.98
N LEU A 72 -8.00 32.63 8.76
CA LEU A 72 -9.34 32.20 8.37
C LEU A 72 -10.33 32.36 9.53
N ALA A 73 -9.90 32.08 10.76
CA ALA A 73 -10.70 32.32 11.95
C ALA A 73 -11.09 33.80 12.06
N LEU A 74 -10.14 34.74 12.00
CA LEU A 74 -10.42 36.19 12.01
C LEU A 74 -11.45 36.59 10.95
N LYS A 75 -11.36 36.03 9.74
CA LYS A 75 -12.31 36.37 8.67
C LYS A 75 -13.72 35.84 8.90
N LEU A 76 -13.86 34.65 9.49
CA LEU A 76 -15.15 34.00 9.72
C LEU A 76 -15.82 34.45 11.03
N PHE A 77 -15.04 34.98 11.97
CA PHE A 77 -15.43 35.15 13.36
C PHE A 77 -15.26 36.59 13.86
N HIS A 78 -16.11 37.49 13.37
CA HIS A 78 -16.03 38.93 13.58
C HIS A 78 -16.15 39.41 15.05
N GLU A 79 -16.82 38.65 15.93
CA GLU A 79 -17.15 39.09 17.30
C GLU A 79 -16.15 38.60 18.38
N GLY A 80 -15.06 37.92 18.01
CA GLY A 80 -14.18 37.26 18.99
C GLY A 80 -14.84 36.07 19.69
N PHE A 81 -14.06 35.11 20.18
CA PHE A 81 -14.59 33.85 20.70
C PHE A 81 -13.94 33.42 22.02
N TYR A 82 -14.75 32.86 22.91
CA TYR A 82 -14.27 32.19 24.11
C TYR A 82 -13.72 30.82 23.73
N LEU A 83 -12.40 30.67 23.78
CA LEU A 83 -11.76 29.35 23.83
C LEU A 83 -11.94 28.83 25.26
N PRO A 84 -12.68 27.73 25.50
CA PRO A 84 -12.79 27.14 26.82
C PRO A 84 -11.51 26.35 27.11
N ILE A 85 -10.38 27.05 27.24
CA ILE A 85 -9.16 26.46 27.78
C ILE A 85 -9.23 26.66 29.28
N ASP A 86 -9.85 25.70 29.97
CA ASP A 86 -9.87 25.66 31.43
C ASP A 86 -8.52 25.15 31.93
N VAL A 87 -7.51 26.01 31.92
CA VAL A 87 -6.34 25.83 32.77
C VAL A 87 -6.59 26.68 34.00
N SER A 88 -6.88 26.04 35.13
CA SER A 88 -7.00 26.66 36.46
C SER A 88 -8.24 27.53 36.76
N GLY A 89 -9.41 27.30 36.13
CA GLY A 89 -10.66 27.98 36.51
C GLY A 89 -10.74 29.45 36.10
N VAL A 90 -9.79 29.92 35.28
CA VAL A 90 -9.81 31.23 34.65
C VAL A 90 -10.10 31.02 33.16
N GLY A 91 -11.36 31.17 32.77
CA GLY A 91 -11.74 31.18 31.36
C GLY A 91 -11.13 32.39 30.66
N MET A 92 -10.04 32.19 29.93
CA MET A 92 -9.43 33.23 29.10
C MET A 92 -10.29 33.45 27.86
N ALA A 93 -11.04 34.55 27.84
CA ALA A 93 -11.69 35.03 26.62
C ALA A 93 -10.60 35.46 25.63
N VAL A 94 -10.44 34.71 24.53
CA VAL A 94 -9.52 35.09 23.45
C VAL A 94 -10.26 36.14 22.61
N GLY A 95 -10.12 37.40 23.02
CA GLY A 95 -10.65 38.54 22.29
C GLY A 95 -10.05 38.65 20.89
N TRP A 96 -10.70 39.42 20.02
CA TRP A 96 -10.25 39.67 18.65
C TRP A 96 -8.78 40.10 18.57
N ASP A 97 -8.34 40.97 19.48
CA ASP A 97 -6.96 41.47 19.54
C ASP A 97 -5.93 40.37 19.82
N THR A 98 -6.27 39.41 20.69
CA THR A 98 -5.40 38.27 20.97
C THR A 98 -5.31 37.31 19.77
N MET A 99 -6.40 37.13 19.02
CA MET A 99 -6.42 36.33 17.80
C MET A 99 -5.62 37.01 16.67
N ALA A 100 -5.73 38.33 16.56
CA ALA A 100 -4.95 39.13 15.61
C ALA A 100 -3.45 39.08 15.93
N LEU A 101 -3.08 39.16 17.21
CA LEU A 101 -1.70 39.01 17.65
C LEU A 101 -1.16 37.61 17.32
N LEU A 102 -1.91 36.54 17.62
CA LEU A 102 -1.52 35.16 17.28
C LEU A 102 -1.34 34.98 15.76
N CYS A 103 -2.26 35.53 14.96
CA CYS A 103 -2.14 35.53 13.51
C CYS A 103 -0.86 36.23 13.04
N ALA A 104 -0.55 37.42 13.58
CA ALA A 104 0.65 38.17 13.25
C ALA A 104 1.94 37.44 13.66
N VAL A 105 1.96 36.81 14.84
CA VAL A 105 3.10 36.00 15.31
C VAL A 105 3.30 34.78 14.41
N CYS A 106 2.23 34.07 14.05
CA CYS A 106 2.31 32.94 13.12
C CYS A 106 2.78 33.37 11.73
N LEU A 107 2.33 34.52 11.23
CA LEU A 107 2.80 35.09 9.97
C LEU A 107 4.29 35.42 10.02
N ALA A 108 4.74 36.09 11.09
CA ALA A 108 6.14 36.42 11.28
C ALA A 108 7.01 35.15 11.29
N PHE A 109 6.60 34.13 12.05
CA PHE A 109 7.30 32.84 12.09
C PHE A 109 7.36 32.17 10.70
N PHE A 110 6.25 32.15 9.97
CA PHE A 110 6.18 31.61 8.61
C PHE A 110 7.13 32.37 7.66
N LEU A 111 7.12 33.70 7.68
CA LEU A 111 7.97 34.53 6.81
C LEU A 111 9.45 34.38 7.16
N THR A 112 9.80 34.34 8.45
CA THR A 112 11.17 34.09 8.90
C THR A 112 11.66 32.72 8.43
N TYR A 113 10.83 31.69 8.55
CA TYR A 113 11.20 30.35 8.08
C TYR A 113 11.34 30.28 6.55
N CYS A 114 10.44 30.92 5.80
CA CYS A 114 10.56 31.06 4.35
C CYS A 114 11.86 31.77 3.94
N CYS A 115 12.19 32.87 4.62
CA CYS A 115 13.42 33.62 4.39
C CYS A 115 14.64 32.72 4.65
N PHE A 116 14.66 31.98 5.76
CA PHE A 116 15.72 31.04 6.09
C PHE A 116 15.89 29.95 5.03
N VAL A 117 14.81 29.27 4.61
CA VAL A 117 14.91 28.25 3.56
C VAL A 117 15.36 28.85 2.23
N PHE A 118 14.94 30.06 1.91
CA PHE A 118 15.36 30.75 0.69
C PHE A 118 16.85 31.12 0.71
N THR A 119 17.36 31.65 1.83
CA THR A 119 18.79 31.98 1.97
C THR A 119 19.65 30.73 1.87
N GLU A 120 19.25 29.65 2.53
CA GLU A 120 19.94 28.35 2.46
C GLU A 120 19.92 27.78 1.03
N SER A 121 18.78 27.89 0.35
CA SER A 121 18.65 27.47 -1.05
C SER A 121 19.54 28.27 -2.00
N LEU A 122 19.86 29.54 -1.71
CA LEU A 122 20.76 30.36 -2.52
C LEU A 122 22.23 30.02 -2.27
N VAL A 123 22.59 29.77 -1.01
CA VAL A 123 23.96 29.37 -0.63
C VAL A 123 24.24 27.92 -1.05
N GLY A 124 23.20 27.11 -1.22
CA GLY A 124 23.31 25.67 -1.49
C GLY A 124 23.74 24.88 -0.26
N ASP A 125 23.60 25.49 0.92
CA ASP A 125 23.90 24.86 2.20
C ASP A 125 22.62 24.22 2.76
N TRP A 126 22.73 22.96 3.16
CA TRP A 126 21.61 22.17 3.66
C TRP A 126 22.02 21.31 4.87
N ASP A 127 23.14 21.65 5.50
CA ASP A 127 23.78 20.87 6.55
C ASP A 127 22.91 20.80 7.83
N TRP A 128 22.06 21.80 8.05
CA TRP A 128 21.08 21.81 9.15
C TRP A 128 19.96 20.77 8.99
N THR A 129 19.78 20.21 7.79
CA THR A 129 18.66 19.30 7.53
C THR A 129 18.88 17.94 8.18
N PRO A 130 17.82 17.30 8.73
CA PRO A 130 17.91 15.92 9.25
C PRO A 130 18.39 14.90 8.22
N ILE A 131 18.20 15.18 6.92
CA ILE A 131 18.68 14.33 5.83
C ILE A 131 20.20 14.44 5.73
N ALA A 132 20.77 15.66 5.77
CA ALA A 132 22.21 15.85 5.80
C ALA A 132 22.83 15.14 7.02
N LYS A 133 22.30 15.38 8.23
CA LYS A 133 22.75 14.73 9.47
C LYS A 133 22.69 13.20 9.40
N THR A 134 21.63 12.66 8.78
CA THR A 134 21.50 11.22 8.54
C THR A 134 22.63 10.67 7.67
N LEU A 135 23.03 11.42 6.65
CA LEU A 135 24.05 11.00 5.69
C LEU A 135 25.47 11.22 6.23
N GLU A 136 25.66 12.17 7.15
CA GLU A 136 26.93 12.38 7.87
C GLU A 136 27.37 11.13 8.64
N ASP A 137 26.43 10.38 9.22
CA ASP A 137 26.73 9.13 9.94
C ASP A 137 27.38 8.04 9.06
N PHE A 138 27.23 8.16 7.73
CA PHE A 138 27.79 7.25 6.74
C PHE A 138 28.99 7.86 5.99
N ALA A 139 29.38 9.09 6.32
CA ALA A 139 30.55 9.72 5.73
C ALA A 139 31.83 9.14 6.35
N GLY A 140 32.83 8.87 5.51
CA GLY A 140 34.15 8.46 5.99
C GLY A 140 34.89 9.59 6.73
N PRO A 141 36.03 9.29 7.37
CA PRO A 141 36.83 10.30 8.06
C PRO A 141 37.28 11.40 7.09
N GLY A 142 36.78 12.62 7.28
CA GLY A 142 37.04 13.78 6.42
C GLY A 142 36.16 13.90 5.18
N GLU A 143 35.15 13.03 5.02
CA GLU A 143 34.13 13.15 3.97
C GLU A 143 32.94 13.98 4.48
N ASN A 144 32.33 14.76 3.59
CA ASN A 144 31.06 15.43 3.85
C ASN A 144 29.87 14.57 3.39
N TRP A 145 28.70 14.78 3.97
CA TRP A 145 27.46 14.09 3.58
C TRP A 145 27.13 14.21 2.09
N ARG A 146 27.59 15.27 1.42
CA ARG A 146 27.42 15.48 -0.02
C ARG A 146 28.10 14.39 -0.86
N VAL A 147 29.20 13.82 -0.37
CA VAL A 147 29.89 12.70 -1.03
C VAL A 147 29.02 11.44 -0.96
N VAL A 148 28.44 11.15 0.21
CA VAL A 148 27.49 10.05 0.40
C VAL A 148 26.24 10.27 -0.46
N ALA A 149 25.73 11.51 -0.50
CA ALA A 149 24.59 11.87 -1.35
C ALA A 149 24.87 11.64 -2.84
N SER A 150 26.08 11.97 -3.31
CA SER A 150 26.49 11.72 -4.71
C SER A 150 26.56 10.22 -5.02
N ARG A 151 27.11 9.40 -4.10
CA ARG A 151 27.11 7.92 -4.24
C ARG A 151 25.68 7.40 -4.36
N ILE A 152 24.79 7.80 -3.45
CA ILE A 152 23.38 7.40 -3.48
C ILE A 152 22.70 7.86 -4.78
N ASN A 153 22.90 9.11 -5.20
CA ASN A 153 22.32 9.63 -6.44
C ASN A 153 22.74 8.80 -7.66
N SER A 154 24.03 8.44 -7.75
CA SER A 154 24.54 7.63 -8.86
C SER A 154 23.99 6.20 -8.87
N GLU A 155 23.68 5.63 -7.70
CA GLU A 155 23.04 4.32 -7.59
C GLU A 155 21.55 4.39 -7.90
N VAL A 156 20.84 5.39 -7.37
CA VAL A 156 19.40 5.59 -7.59
C VAL A 156 19.08 5.88 -9.06
N ALA A 157 20.00 6.52 -9.78
CA ALA A 157 19.87 6.77 -11.22
C ALA A 157 19.97 5.50 -12.09
N ARG A 158 20.45 4.36 -11.54
CA ARG A 158 20.47 3.09 -12.27
C ARG A 158 19.06 2.55 -12.44
N ALA A 159 18.79 1.92 -13.59
CA ALA A 159 17.45 1.42 -13.92
C ALA A 159 17.02 0.20 -13.08
N ASP A 160 17.92 -0.39 -12.31
CA ASP A 160 17.75 -1.71 -11.68
C ASP A 160 17.31 -1.66 -10.20
N ASN A 161 16.84 -0.49 -9.76
CA ASN A 161 16.45 -0.25 -8.37
C ASN A 161 15.01 -0.70 -8.10
N TYR A 162 14.80 -1.36 -6.96
CA TYR A 162 13.44 -1.62 -6.48
C TYR A 162 12.88 -0.35 -5.83
N THR A 163 11.70 0.08 -6.28
CA THR A 163 10.98 1.21 -5.65
C THR A 163 9.53 0.85 -5.42
N THR A 164 9.03 1.12 -4.22
CA THR A 164 7.60 1.00 -3.91
C THR A 164 6.79 2.07 -4.67
N ASP A 165 5.47 1.83 -4.81
CA ASP A 165 4.53 2.71 -5.50
C ASP A 165 4.76 4.21 -5.15
N PRO A 166 5.00 5.08 -6.15
CA PRO A 166 5.18 6.52 -5.95
C PRO A 166 4.02 7.21 -5.21
N ARG A 167 2.83 6.62 -5.23
CA ARG A 167 1.61 7.14 -4.57
C ARG A 167 1.59 6.86 -3.08
N CYS A 168 2.45 5.98 -2.57
CA CYS A 168 2.56 5.73 -1.15
C CYS A 168 3.24 6.92 -0.44
N PRO A 169 2.70 7.38 0.70
CA PRO A 169 3.27 8.51 1.44
C PRO A 169 4.66 8.21 2.02
N ILE A 170 4.95 6.93 2.27
CA ILE A 170 6.28 6.42 2.63
C ILE A 170 6.76 5.62 1.42
N ARG A 171 7.85 6.06 0.82
CA ARG A 171 8.44 5.41 -0.35
C ARG A 171 9.72 4.70 0.07
N VAL A 172 9.89 3.45 -0.37
CA VAL A 172 11.10 2.67 -0.12
C VAL A 172 11.83 2.51 -1.45
N VAL A 173 13.13 2.79 -1.44
CA VAL A 173 14.04 2.64 -2.57
C VAL A 173 15.18 1.74 -2.12
N VAL A 174 15.40 0.65 -2.85
CA VAL A 174 16.45 -0.32 -2.57
C VAL A 174 17.37 -0.37 -3.78
N THR A 175 18.61 0.04 -3.58
CA THR A 175 19.69 0.00 -4.57
C THR A 175 20.60 -1.20 -4.29
N GLU A 176 21.74 -1.32 -4.97
CA GLU A 176 22.73 -2.38 -4.72
C GLU A 176 23.33 -2.30 -3.30
N ASN A 177 23.52 -1.09 -2.77
CA ASN A 177 24.21 -0.86 -1.50
C ASN A 177 23.34 -0.19 -0.44
N TRP A 178 22.27 0.50 -0.84
CA TRP A 178 21.48 1.32 0.08
C TRP A 178 20.04 0.85 0.15
N ILE A 179 19.48 0.98 1.34
CA ILE A 179 18.05 0.89 1.61
C ILE A 179 17.64 2.26 2.11
N ILE A 180 16.69 2.86 1.41
CA ILE A 180 16.31 4.24 1.65
C ILE A 180 14.80 4.28 1.84
N GLN A 181 14.38 4.64 3.05
CA GLN A 181 13.00 4.94 3.35
C GLN A 181 12.80 6.45 3.38
N VAL A 182 11.98 6.91 2.47
CA VAL A 182 11.65 8.31 2.26
C VAL A 182 10.39 8.63 3.07
N ASN A 183 10.56 9.44 4.12
CA ASN A 183 9.47 9.91 4.98
C ASN A 183 9.02 11.32 4.58
N LEU A 184 8.01 11.85 5.28
CA LEU A 184 7.43 13.16 4.99
C LEU A 184 8.45 14.32 5.14
N PHE A 185 9.29 14.28 6.18
CA PHE A 185 10.24 15.37 6.51
C PHE A 185 11.71 14.95 6.54
N GLY A 186 12.01 13.69 6.19
CA GLY A 186 13.33 13.12 6.39
C GLY A 186 13.54 11.82 5.62
N LEU A 187 14.71 11.22 5.87
CA LEU A 187 15.20 10.06 5.16
C LEU A 187 15.77 9.08 6.19
N ASP A 188 15.32 7.83 6.16
CA ASP A 188 15.97 6.73 6.86
C ASP A 188 16.80 5.94 5.86
N VAL A 189 18.06 5.69 6.21
CA VAL A 189 19.05 5.10 5.33
C VAL A 189 19.78 4.00 6.08
N ALA A 190 19.98 2.88 5.41
CA ALA A 190 20.78 1.75 5.86
C ALA A 190 21.69 1.27 4.73
N CYS A 191 22.93 0.88 5.07
CA CYS A 191 23.84 0.20 4.15
C CYS A 191 23.54 -1.31 4.18
N GLN A 192 23.31 -1.92 3.03
CA GLN A 192 22.94 -3.33 2.91
C GLN A 192 24.00 -4.29 3.48
N GLU A 193 25.27 -3.91 3.45
CA GLU A 193 26.36 -4.74 3.99
C GLU A 193 26.22 -4.99 5.49
N ASN A 194 25.67 -4.02 6.21
CA ASN A 194 25.53 -4.02 7.67
C ASN A 194 24.05 -4.09 8.10
N ALA A 195 23.12 -4.16 7.17
CA ALA A 195 21.69 -4.19 7.45
C ALA A 195 21.22 -5.61 7.78
N VAL A 196 20.62 -5.79 8.95
CA VAL A 196 19.89 -7.01 9.32
C VAL A 196 18.40 -6.74 9.15
N PHE A 197 17.76 -7.62 8.38
CA PHE A 197 16.33 -7.57 8.10
C PHE A 197 15.62 -8.62 8.94
N THR A 198 14.67 -8.18 9.76
CA THR A 198 13.83 -9.07 10.55
C THR A 198 12.37 -8.84 10.20
N LEU A 199 11.67 -9.90 9.80
CA LEU A 199 10.22 -9.86 9.62
C LEU A 199 9.55 -9.85 11.00
N HIS A 200 8.92 -8.73 11.35
CA HIS A 200 8.36 -8.52 12.68
C HIS A 200 6.84 -8.78 12.74
N SER A 201 6.10 -8.38 11.71
CA SER A 201 4.66 -8.66 11.66
C SER A 201 4.10 -8.69 10.24
N SER A 202 2.96 -9.36 10.08
CA SER A 202 2.12 -9.28 8.90
C SER A 202 0.76 -8.71 9.25
N ASN A 203 0.31 -7.71 8.50
CA ASN A 203 -0.99 -7.09 8.68
C ASN A 203 -1.86 -7.39 7.46
N ASP A 204 -2.93 -8.16 7.66
CA ASP A 204 -3.92 -8.46 6.63
C ASP A 204 -4.99 -7.38 6.60
N PHE A 205 -5.14 -6.70 5.46
CA PHE A 205 -6.22 -5.75 5.24
C PHE A 205 -7.23 -6.40 4.31
N ALA A 206 -8.45 -6.64 4.76
CA ALA A 206 -9.52 -7.25 3.96
C ALA A 206 -9.95 -6.38 2.76
N ILE A 207 -9.73 -5.06 2.85
CA ILE A 207 -10.02 -4.08 1.81
C ILE A 207 -8.85 -3.10 1.77
N SER A 208 -8.20 -2.95 0.62
CA SER A 208 -7.26 -1.86 0.36
C SER A 208 -7.70 -1.10 -0.88
N HIS A 209 -7.38 0.20 -0.95
CA HIS A 209 -7.76 1.08 -2.07
C HIS A 209 -7.26 0.59 -3.44
N HIS A 210 -6.30 -0.34 -3.49
CA HIS A 210 -5.73 -0.90 -4.72
C HIS A 210 -6.02 -2.40 -4.93
N HIS A 211 -6.35 -3.14 -3.87
CA HIS A 211 -6.60 -4.59 -3.97
C HIS A 211 -7.85 -4.99 -3.17
N VAL A 212 -8.89 -5.40 -3.90
CA VAL A 212 -10.19 -5.83 -3.37
C VAL A 212 -10.14 -7.27 -2.81
N LEU A 213 -9.05 -8.02 -3.05
CA LEU A 213 -8.81 -9.37 -2.45
C LEU A 213 -8.26 -9.33 -1.03
N GLY A 214 -8.10 -8.13 -0.50
CA GLY A 214 -7.29 -7.88 0.67
C GLY A 214 -5.80 -8.10 0.38
N ILE A 215 -4.98 -7.23 0.97
CA ILE A 215 -3.53 -7.26 0.80
C ILE A 215 -2.89 -7.53 2.16
N GLN A 216 -1.91 -8.42 2.18
CA GLN A 216 -1.06 -8.58 3.34
C GLN A 216 0.11 -7.60 3.20
N PHE A 217 0.29 -6.75 4.20
CA PHE A 217 1.50 -5.94 4.34
C PHE A 217 2.45 -6.61 5.33
N LEU A 218 3.71 -6.72 4.95
CA LEU A 218 4.80 -7.20 5.78
C LEU A 218 5.54 -5.99 6.37
N ASN A 219 5.78 -6.03 7.68
CA ASN A 219 6.59 -5.04 8.39
C ASN A 219 7.98 -5.63 8.63
N LEU A 220 8.95 -5.09 7.91
CA LEU A 220 10.36 -5.45 8.00
C LEU A 220 11.07 -4.45 8.90
N VAL A 221 11.67 -4.91 9.98
CA VAL A 221 12.56 -4.09 10.80
C VAL A 221 13.94 -4.13 10.16
N VAL A 222 14.47 -2.96 9.82
CA VAL A 222 15.83 -2.77 9.32
C VAL A 222 16.67 -2.21 10.45
N SER A 223 17.69 -2.98 10.85
CA SER A 223 18.68 -2.59 11.86
C SER A 223 20.07 -2.57 11.22
N CYS A 224 20.90 -1.60 11.59
CA CYS A 224 22.27 -1.51 11.10
C CYS A 224 23.24 -1.93 12.19
N GLU A 225 24.02 -2.97 11.95
CA GLU A 225 25.12 -3.37 12.83
C GLU A 225 26.25 -2.33 12.70
N GLY A 226 26.74 -1.79 13.82
CA GLY A 226 27.90 -0.90 13.85
C GLY A 226 27.62 0.61 13.76
N HIS A 227 26.38 1.03 13.47
CA HIS A 227 25.97 2.44 13.58
C HIS A 227 24.98 2.61 14.73
N ASN A 228 25.15 3.65 15.56
CA ASN A 228 24.27 3.94 16.71
C ASN A 228 22.92 4.56 16.28
N ARG A 229 22.28 3.97 15.26
CA ARG A 229 21.02 4.45 14.70
C ARG A 229 19.87 3.56 15.14
N LYS A 230 18.74 4.18 15.43
CA LYS A 230 17.48 3.48 15.71
C LYS A 230 17.05 2.69 14.47
N SER A 231 16.66 1.43 14.68
CA SER A 231 16.04 0.61 13.64
C SER A 231 14.77 1.28 13.13
N PHE A 232 14.48 1.13 11.84
CA PHE A 232 13.25 1.65 11.23
C PHE A 232 12.44 0.52 10.61
N VAL A 233 11.13 0.74 10.47
CA VAL A 233 10.19 -0.26 9.96
C VAL A 233 9.82 0.09 8.53
N VAL A 234 10.18 -0.82 7.62
CA VAL A 234 9.83 -0.79 6.21
C VAL A 234 8.59 -1.64 6.01
N ARG A 235 7.51 -1.02 5.50
CA ARG A 235 6.26 -1.72 5.20
C ARG A 235 6.16 -1.99 3.70
N ILE A 236 6.04 -3.25 3.32
CA ILE A 236 5.91 -3.68 1.92
C ILE A 236 4.69 -4.59 1.72
N PRO A 237 4.08 -4.63 0.53
CA PRO A 237 3.08 -5.64 0.23
C PRO A 237 3.73 -7.03 0.08
N SER A 238 2.98 -8.10 0.39
CA SER A 238 3.50 -9.48 0.31
C SER A 238 3.86 -9.91 -1.11
N THR A 239 3.27 -9.28 -2.13
CA THR A 239 3.62 -9.48 -3.56
C THR A 239 5.05 -9.06 -3.88
N ASP A 240 5.57 -8.07 -3.15
CA ASP A 240 6.88 -7.48 -3.41
C ASP A 240 7.98 -8.13 -2.57
N PHE A 241 7.62 -9.08 -1.69
CA PHE A 241 8.56 -9.78 -0.83
C PHE A 241 9.62 -10.54 -1.64
N GLU A 242 9.21 -11.31 -2.65
CA GLU A 242 10.11 -12.11 -3.47
C GLU A 242 11.02 -11.22 -4.35
N PRO A 243 10.50 -10.24 -5.13
CA PRO A 243 11.32 -9.27 -5.85
C PRO A 243 12.33 -8.54 -4.95
N LEU A 244 11.91 -8.12 -3.75
CA LEU A 244 12.79 -7.46 -2.81
C LEU A 244 13.87 -8.42 -2.30
N SER A 245 13.50 -9.64 -1.90
CA SER A 245 14.42 -10.62 -1.33
C SER A 245 15.56 -10.99 -2.29
N LEU A 246 15.31 -11.00 -3.60
CA LEU A 246 16.32 -11.24 -4.64
C LEU A 246 17.33 -10.09 -4.78
N ARG A 247 16.98 -8.89 -4.31
CA ARG A 247 17.81 -7.68 -4.40
C ARG A 247 18.61 -7.39 -3.14
N LEU A 248 18.30 -8.07 -2.04
CA LEU A 248 18.99 -7.87 -0.78
C LEU A 248 20.25 -8.73 -0.72
N ARG A 249 21.37 -8.13 -0.29
CA ARG A 249 22.64 -8.85 -0.05
C ARG A 249 22.54 -9.88 1.07
N ARG A 250 21.73 -9.61 2.11
CA ARG A 250 21.47 -10.51 3.24
C ARG A 250 20.02 -11.00 3.20
N GLN A 251 19.82 -12.27 3.51
CA GLN A 251 18.48 -12.86 3.56
C GLN A 251 17.66 -12.24 4.71
N ILE A 252 16.36 -12.06 4.47
CA ILE A 252 15.40 -11.61 5.49
C ILE A 252 15.21 -12.72 6.52
N GLN A 253 15.47 -12.43 7.79
CA GLN A 253 15.25 -13.34 8.91
C GLN A 253 13.77 -13.34 9.28
N ASN A 254 13.10 -14.47 9.09
CA ASN A 254 11.74 -14.68 9.58
C ASN A 254 11.79 -15.30 10.98
N ALA A 255 12.14 -14.48 11.98
CA ALA A 255 12.35 -14.93 13.36
C ALA A 255 11.09 -15.60 13.95
N ASP A 256 9.90 -15.13 13.56
CA ASP A 256 8.63 -15.54 14.14
C ASP A 256 7.81 -16.50 13.24
N SER A 257 8.41 -17.05 12.18
CA SER A 257 7.73 -17.94 11.20
C SER A 257 6.41 -17.37 10.67
N ILE A 258 6.39 -16.05 10.44
CA ILE A 258 5.20 -15.32 10.01
C ILE A 258 4.78 -15.82 8.62
N PRO A 259 3.50 -16.22 8.42
CA PRO A 259 3.03 -16.74 7.14
C PRO A 259 2.98 -15.63 6.11
N ILE A 260 3.82 -15.74 5.07
CA ILE A 260 3.82 -14.83 3.93
C ILE A 260 2.82 -15.35 2.91
N ALA A 261 1.68 -14.67 2.78
CA ALA A 261 0.69 -14.96 1.76
C ALA A 261 1.28 -14.62 0.38
N LYS A 262 1.56 -15.65 -0.41
CA LYS A 262 1.81 -15.52 -1.85
C LYS A 262 0.53 -15.03 -2.56
N SER A 263 0.70 -14.58 -3.80
CA SER A 263 -0.20 -13.78 -4.64
C SER A 263 -1.72 -13.87 -4.32
N PRO A 264 -2.52 -12.80 -4.55
CA PRO A 264 -3.97 -12.85 -4.35
C PRO A 264 -4.67 -14.03 -5.06
N LEU A 265 -4.08 -14.51 -6.16
CA LEU A 265 -4.46 -15.73 -6.85
C LEU A 265 -4.30 -16.97 -5.97
N ASP A 266 -3.14 -17.15 -5.32
CA ASP A 266 -2.86 -18.28 -4.43
C ASP A 266 -3.79 -18.28 -3.21
N LYS A 267 -4.06 -17.09 -2.65
CA LYS A 267 -5.02 -16.93 -1.54
C LYS A 267 -6.43 -17.35 -1.96
N PHE A 268 -6.85 -16.97 -3.16
CA PHE A 268 -8.15 -17.41 -3.69
C PHE A 268 -8.15 -18.91 -4.01
N MET A 269 -7.07 -19.46 -4.58
CA MET A 269 -6.96 -20.89 -4.83
C MET A 269 -7.06 -21.70 -3.54
N HIS A 270 -6.40 -21.25 -2.47
CA HIS A 270 -6.54 -21.85 -1.14
C HIS A 270 -7.99 -21.79 -0.64
N THR A 271 -8.61 -20.61 -0.71
CA THR A 271 -10.01 -20.40 -0.31
C THR A 271 -10.97 -21.26 -1.13
N PHE A 272 -10.74 -21.39 -2.43
CA PHE A 272 -11.54 -22.22 -3.34
C PHE A 272 -11.49 -23.70 -2.95
N LYS A 273 -10.29 -24.23 -2.64
CA LYS A 273 -10.12 -25.60 -2.15
C LYS A 273 -10.86 -25.83 -0.84
N GLU A 274 -10.77 -24.88 0.09
CA GLU A 274 -11.45 -24.96 1.37
C GLU A 274 -12.98 -24.98 1.20
N TRP A 275 -13.52 -24.10 0.35
CA TRP A 275 -14.94 -24.07 0.02
C TRP A 275 -15.42 -25.35 -0.66
N ALA A 276 -14.67 -25.86 -1.64
CA ALA A 276 -14.96 -27.13 -2.29
C ALA A 276 -14.87 -28.31 -1.30
N GLY A 277 -13.97 -28.25 -0.31
CA GLY A 277 -13.80 -29.25 0.74
C GLY A 277 -15.00 -29.31 1.71
N ARG A 278 -15.74 -28.22 1.87
CA ARG A 278 -16.98 -28.17 2.66
C ARG A 278 -18.18 -28.77 1.93
N ASN A 279 -18.09 -28.93 0.60
CA ASN A 279 -19.17 -29.53 -0.17
C ASN A 279 -19.18 -31.06 0.02
N PRO A 280 -20.37 -31.71 -0.02
CA PRO A 280 -20.47 -33.16 0.10
C PRO A 280 -19.66 -33.86 -0.99
N ARG A 281 -18.94 -34.92 -0.61
CA ARG A 281 -18.23 -35.76 -1.59
C ARG A 281 -19.21 -36.53 -2.47
N VAL A 282 -18.83 -36.77 -3.71
CA VAL A 282 -19.66 -37.44 -4.72
C VAL A 282 -19.01 -38.77 -5.10
N GLU A 283 -19.78 -39.85 -4.99
CA GLU A 283 -19.33 -41.14 -5.48
C GLU A 283 -19.31 -41.17 -7.00
N TYR A 284 -18.24 -41.73 -7.56
CA TYR A 284 -18.11 -41.95 -8.99
C TYR A 284 -17.63 -43.37 -9.23
N ALA A 285 -18.39 -44.10 -10.05
CA ALA A 285 -18.16 -45.52 -10.26
C ALA A 285 -17.25 -45.85 -11.46
N GLY A 286 -16.98 -44.86 -12.32
CA GLY A 286 -16.15 -45.03 -13.50
C GLY A 286 -14.65 -44.91 -13.20
N GLU A 287 -13.84 -45.29 -14.18
CA GLU A 287 -12.39 -45.11 -14.13
C GLU A 287 -12.03 -43.62 -14.16
N LEU A 288 -11.02 -43.24 -13.36
CA LEU A 288 -10.55 -41.86 -13.28
C LEU A 288 -9.35 -41.67 -14.21
N GLU A 289 -9.57 -40.88 -15.25
CA GLU A 289 -8.50 -40.43 -16.14
C GLU A 289 -7.66 -39.31 -15.49
N PRO A 290 -6.42 -39.09 -15.96
CA PRO A 290 -5.65 -37.90 -15.63
C PRO A 290 -6.41 -36.62 -15.96
N CYS A 291 -6.17 -35.59 -15.16
CA CYS A 291 -6.78 -34.28 -15.33
C CYS A 291 -6.42 -33.70 -16.70
N VAL A 292 -7.43 -33.29 -17.47
CA VAL A 292 -7.25 -32.71 -18.82
C VAL A 292 -6.44 -31.40 -18.80
N GLY A 293 -6.41 -30.70 -17.67
CA GLY A 293 -5.67 -29.45 -17.51
C GLY A 293 -4.17 -29.63 -17.30
N CYS A 294 -3.76 -30.43 -16.30
CA CYS A 294 -2.34 -30.60 -15.96
C CYS A 294 -1.73 -31.91 -16.43
N MET A 295 -2.53 -32.92 -16.77
CA MET A 295 -2.12 -34.28 -17.13
C MET A 295 -1.26 -35.03 -16.08
N GLU A 296 -0.99 -34.42 -14.93
CA GLU A 296 -0.15 -34.97 -13.86
C GLU A 296 -0.93 -35.72 -12.76
N ARG A 297 -2.14 -35.25 -12.45
CA ARG A 297 -2.96 -35.76 -11.35
C ARG A 297 -4.26 -36.35 -11.84
N PRO A 298 -4.85 -37.34 -11.14
CA PRO A 298 -6.16 -37.86 -11.51
C PRO A 298 -7.24 -36.79 -11.41
N ALA A 299 -8.37 -36.99 -12.11
CA ALA A 299 -9.55 -36.18 -11.89
C ALA A 299 -10.09 -36.39 -10.45
N GLU A 300 -10.30 -35.29 -9.72
CA GLU A 300 -10.66 -35.31 -8.30
C GLU A 300 -11.98 -34.60 -8.01
N VAL A 301 -12.50 -33.81 -8.96
CA VAL A 301 -13.70 -32.99 -8.76
C VAL A 301 -14.76 -33.26 -9.82
N LYS A 302 -16.02 -33.14 -9.39
CA LYS A 302 -17.21 -33.18 -10.26
C LYS A 302 -18.10 -31.99 -9.97
N LEU A 303 -18.64 -31.38 -11.03
CA LEU A 303 -19.64 -30.33 -10.92
C LEU A 303 -21.02 -30.96 -10.69
N VAL A 304 -21.63 -30.70 -9.54
CA VAL A 304 -22.98 -31.15 -9.18
C VAL A 304 -23.74 -29.93 -8.69
N ARG A 305 -24.86 -29.59 -9.35
CA ARG A 305 -25.67 -28.42 -8.96
C ARG A 305 -26.16 -28.59 -7.52
N ARG A 306 -25.73 -27.70 -6.63
CA ARG A 306 -26.12 -27.64 -5.21
C ARG A 306 -26.65 -26.27 -4.81
N CYS A 307 -26.44 -25.23 -5.61
CA CYS A 307 -27.01 -23.92 -5.32
C CYS A 307 -28.53 -23.90 -5.54
N LEU A 308 -29.24 -23.26 -4.61
CA LEU A 308 -30.71 -23.10 -4.61
C LEU A 308 -31.17 -21.79 -5.27
N GLU A 309 -30.26 -20.99 -5.82
CA GLU A 309 -30.60 -19.63 -6.28
C GLU A 309 -31.41 -19.64 -7.59
N GLU A 310 -32.67 -19.23 -7.49
CA GLU A 310 -33.60 -19.03 -8.62
C GLU A 310 -33.55 -17.60 -9.19
N ASN A 311 -32.98 -16.62 -8.48
CA ASN A 311 -33.03 -15.19 -8.85
C ASN A 311 -31.65 -14.54 -8.97
N VAL A 312 -30.95 -14.70 -10.10
CA VAL A 312 -29.68 -14.01 -10.35
C VAL A 312 -29.64 -13.32 -11.72
N ARG A 313 -29.13 -12.08 -11.71
CA ARG A 313 -28.81 -11.28 -12.91
C ARG A 313 -27.73 -12.00 -13.71
N SER A 314 -27.97 -12.17 -15.01
CA SER A 314 -27.00 -12.76 -15.94
C SER A 314 -25.65 -12.03 -15.91
N VAL A 315 -24.54 -12.77 -15.91
CA VAL A 315 -23.17 -12.23 -15.99
C VAL A 315 -22.60 -12.56 -17.37
N ASP A 316 -22.11 -11.56 -18.10
CA ASP A 316 -21.42 -11.77 -19.37
C ASP A 316 -19.94 -12.10 -19.12
N VAL A 317 -19.48 -13.22 -19.67
CA VAL A 317 -18.10 -13.71 -19.53
C VAL A 317 -17.53 -13.98 -20.91
N GLU A 318 -16.39 -13.38 -21.22
CA GLU A 318 -15.71 -13.61 -22.50
C GLU A 318 -14.98 -14.96 -22.52
N TYR A 319 -15.19 -15.75 -23.58
CA TYR A 319 -14.53 -17.02 -23.82
C TYR A 319 -14.24 -17.20 -25.31
N ASN A 320 -12.95 -17.37 -25.66
CA ASN A 320 -12.49 -17.49 -27.06
C ASN A 320 -13.05 -16.38 -27.98
N GLY A 321 -13.10 -15.13 -27.50
CA GLY A 321 -13.62 -13.98 -28.25
C GLY A 321 -15.15 -13.92 -28.38
N GLN A 322 -15.90 -14.77 -27.67
CA GLN A 322 -17.36 -14.72 -27.59
C GLN A 322 -17.83 -14.37 -26.17
N PHE A 323 -18.78 -13.45 -26.04
CA PHE A 323 -19.45 -13.17 -24.77
C PHE A 323 -20.48 -14.25 -24.45
N LEU A 324 -20.26 -15.00 -23.37
CA LEU A 324 -21.15 -16.02 -22.85
C LEU A 324 -21.95 -15.44 -21.68
N ARG A 325 -23.27 -15.35 -21.85
CA ARG A 325 -24.17 -14.85 -20.81
C ARG A 325 -24.51 -15.99 -19.84
N LEU A 326 -23.85 -16.00 -18.68
CA LEU A 326 -24.08 -16.97 -17.62
C LEU A 326 -25.30 -16.58 -16.79
N SER A 327 -26.36 -17.40 -16.87
CA SER A 327 -27.54 -17.32 -16.02
C SER A 327 -27.39 -18.18 -14.76
N THR A 328 -28.51 -18.56 -14.14
CA THR A 328 -28.56 -19.50 -13.00
C THR A 328 -27.77 -20.77 -13.28
N CYS A 329 -27.11 -21.32 -12.26
CA CYS A 329 -26.35 -22.57 -12.43
C CYS A 329 -27.25 -23.70 -12.91
N VAL A 330 -26.73 -24.53 -13.80
CA VAL A 330 -27.48 -25.66 -14.39
C VAL A 330 -26.82 -26.99 -14.03
N ARG A 331 -27.55 -28.09 -14.20
CA ARG A 331 -26.99 -29.42 -13.96
C ARG A 331 -25.96 -29.75 -15.05
N CYS A 332 -24.70 -29.91 -14.64
CA CYS A 332 -23.63 -30.40 -15.51
C CYS A 332 -23.67 -31.95 -15.56
N GLN A 333 -23.57 -32.52 -16.75
CA GLN A 333 -23.56 -33.97 -16.97
C GLN A 333 -22.17 -34.52 -17.40
N CYS A 334 -21.14 -33.67 -17.38
CA CYS A 334 -19.79 -34.10 -17.72
C CYS A 334 -19.26 -35.14 -16.70
N ARG A 335 -18.46 -36.07 -17.21
CA ARG A 335 -17.64 -36.95 -16.38
C ARG A 335 -16.58 -36.13 -15.61
N PRO A 336 -16.09 -36.60 -14.46
CA PRO A 336 -14.96 -35.96 -13.77
C PRO A 336 -13.72 -36.02 -14.68
N MET A 337 -13.15 -34.86 -14.99
CA MET A 337 -11.97 -34.74 -15.89
C MET A 337 -10.92 -33.74 -15.37
N TRP A 338 -11.14 -33.18 -14.17
CA TRP A 338 -10.35 -32.07 -13.65
C TRP A 338 -9.91 -32.37 -12.22
N CYS A 339 -8.68 -31.99 -11.87
CA CYS A 339 -8.24 -31.88 -10.48
C CYS A 339 -8.72 -30.54 -9.90
N ILE A 340 -8.69 -30.41 -8.56
CA ILE A 340 -9.15 -29.18 -7.90
C ILE A 340 -8.35 -27.95 -8.31
N ASP A 341 -7.04 -28.10 -8.54
CA ASP A 341 -6.16 -26.97 -8.89
C ASP A 341 -6.48 -26.41 -10.28
N CYS A 342 -6.62 -27.28 -11.28
CA CYS A 342 -6.98 -26.84 -12.62
C CYS A 342 -8.40 -26.28 -12.67
N MET A 343 -9.34 -26.84 -11.90
CA MET A 343 -10.69 -26.29 -11.79
C MET A 343 -10.69 -24.90 -11.12
N SER A 344 -9.88 -24.71 -10.07
CA SER A 344 -9.72 -23.41 -9.40
C SER A 344 -9.13 -22.36 -10.34
N LYS A 345 -8.03 -22.68 -11.03
CA LYS A 345 -7.41 -21.81 -12.03
C LYS A 345 -8.39 -21.45 -13.15
N TRP A 346 -9.15 -22.43 -13.63
CA TRP A 346 -10.20 -22.20 -14.61
C TRP A 346 -11.24 -21.23 -14.09
N PHE A 347 -11.76 -21.44 -12.87
CA PHE A 347 -12.76 -20.55 -12.29
C PHE A 347 -12.26 -19.11 -12.22
N ILE A 348 -11.04 -18.89 -11.71
CA ILE A 348 -10.44 -17.57 -11.54
C ILE A 348 -10.25 -16.85 -12.88
N ALA A 349 -9.78 -17.56 -13.90
CA ALA A 349 -9.53 -16.99 -15.23
C ALA A 349 -10.81 -16.53 -15.97
N ARG A 350 -11.99 -16.66 -15.37
CA ARG A 350 -13.27 -16.16 -15.89
C ARG A 350 -13.92 -15.12 -14.98
N GLN A 351 -13.20 -14.67 -13.97
CA GLN A 351 -13.69 -13.65 -13.06
C GLN A 351 -13.19 -12.27 -13.45
N ASP A 352 -13.97 -11.26 -13.06
CA ASP A 352 -13.60 -9.85 -13.22
C ASP A 352 -12.38 -9.55 -12.34
N ALA A 353 -11.24 -9.28 -12.98
CA ALA A 353 -9.98 -8.96 -12.31
C ALA A 353 -10.06 -7.67 -11.48
N ASP A 354 -10.94 -6.74 -11.86
CA ASP A 354 -11.11 -5.45 -11.20
C ASP A 354 -12.04 -5.54 -9.97
N ARG A 355 -12.83 -6.63 -9.84
CA ARG A 355 -13.80 -6.81 -8.75
C ARG A 355 -13.68 -8.14 -8.00
N PRO A 356 -12.51 -8.44 -7.41
CA PRO A 356 -12.29 -9.78 -6.90
C PRO A 356 -12.97 -10.14 -5.57
N GLY A 357 -13.50 -9.15 -4.85
CA GLY A 357 -14.40 -9.39 -3.71
C GLY A 357 -15.71 -10.12 -4.10
N THR A 358 -16.05 -10.14 -5.39
CA THR A 358 -17.24 -10.84 -5.91
C THR A 358 -16.98 -12.30 -6.30
N TRP A 359 -15.72 -12.74 -6.34
CA TRP A 359 -15.34 -14.05 -6.90
C TRP A 359 -15.95 -15.25 -6.17
N LEU A 360 -16.17 -15.16 -4.85
CA LEU A 360 -16.81 -16.26 -4.10
C LEU A 360 -18.29 -16.42 -4.44
N THR A 361 -18.93 -15.33 -4.89
CA THR A 361 -20.36 -15.28 -5.23
C THR A 361 -20.63 -15.37 -6.73
N SER A 362 -19.57 -15.36 -7.54
CA SER A 362 -19.66 -15.35 -8.99
C SER A 362 -19.73 -16.77 -9.57
N ARG A 363 -19.75 -16.85 -10.90
CA ARG A 363 -19.96 -18.08 -11.66
C ARG A 363 -18.90 -18.22 -12.73
N ALA A 364 -18.71 -19.45 -13.19
CA ALA A 364 -17.88 -19.77 -14.35
C ALA A 364 -18.61 -20.77 -15.25
N PRO A 365 -18.31 -20.80 -16.56
CA PRO A 365 -18.78 -21.86 -17.44
C PRO A 365 -17.97 -23.14 -17.17
N CYS A 366 -18.62 -24.30 -17.19
CA CYS A 366 -17.91 -25.58 -17.18
C CYS A 366 -16.91 -25.64 -18.35
N PRO A 367 -15.65 -26.04 -18.13
CA PRO A 367 -14.65 -26.10 -19.19
C PRO A 367 -15.00 -27.05 -20.35
N THR A 368 -15.91 -27.99 -20.12
CA THR A 368 -16.30 -29.01 -21.10
C THR A 368 -17.62 -28.67 -21.78
N CYS A 369 -18.71 -28.54 -21.03
CA CYS A 369 -20.04 -28.32 -21.60
C CYS A 369 -20.54 -26.88 -21.50
N ARG A 370 -19.75 -25.95 -20.94
CA ARG A 370 -20.09 -24.54 -20.70
C ARG A 370 -21.29 -24.28 -19.78
N SER A 371 -21.88 -25.31 -19.17
CA SER A 371 -22.91 -25.17 -18.14
C SER A 371 -22.43 -24.23 -17.02
N PRO A 372 -23.17 -23.15 -16.70
CA PRO A 372 -22.82 -22.26 -15.60
C PRO A 372 -22.77 -23.00 -14.26
N PHE A 373 -21.72 -22.77 -13.48
CA PHE A 373 -21.55 -23.32 -12.13
C PHE A 373 -20.97 -22.28 -11.17
N CYS A 374 -21.17 -22.47 -9.86
CA CYS A 374 -20.58 -21.67 -8.79
C CYS A 374 -19.73 -22.55 -7.85
N LEU A 375 -19.04 -21.95 -6.86
CA LEU A 375 -18.21 -22.69 -5.91
C LEU A 375 -18.96 -23.81 -5.18
N ARG A 376 -20.26 -23.62 -4.88
CA ARG A 376 -21.09 -24.63 -4.22
C ARG A 376 -21.31 -25.88 -5.07
N ASP A 377 -21.16 -25.76 -6.38
CA ASP A 377 -21.37 -26.88 -7.29
C ASP A 377 -20.11 -27.75 -7.46
N VAL A 378 -18.95 -27.31 -6.95
CA VAL A 378 -17.67 -28.02 -7.07
C VAL A 378 -17.53 -29.02 -5.93
N CYS A 379 -17.70 -30.31 -6.21
CA CYS A 379 -17.63 -31.37 -5.20
C CYS A 379 -16.41 -32.26 -5.44
N TYR A 380 -15.70 -32.61 -4.35
CA TYR A 380 -14.67 -33.65 -4.41
C TYR A 380 -15.30 -35.03 -4.64
N LEU A 381 -14.55 -35.91 -5.30
CA LEU A 381 -14.92 -37.32 -5.41
C LEU A 381 -14.69 -38.04 -4.08
N ALA A 382 -15.59 -38.96 -3.73
CA ALA A 382 -15.34 -39.91 -2.66
C ALA A 382 -14.32 -40.94 -3.17
N SER A 383 -13.17 -41.05 -2.51
CA SER A 383 -12.24 -42.14 -2.78
C SER A 383 -12.95 -43.46 -2.52
N ARG A 384 -13.01 -44.35 -3.50
CA ARG A 384 -13.30 -45.76 -3.24
C ARG A 384 -12.18 -46.26 -2.35
N VAL A 385 -12.44 -46.44 -1.07
CA VAL A 385 -11.67 -47.40 -0.27
C VAL A 385 -11.89 -48.74 -0.99
N PRO A 386 -10.85 -49.41 -1.50
CA PRO A 386 -11.02 -50.78 -1.98
C PRO A 386 -11.58 -51.58 -0.80
N ALA A 387 -12.73 -52.23 -1.00
CA ALA A 387 -13.14 -53.28 -0.06
C ALA A 387 -12.03 -54.33 -0.11
N GLU A 388 -11.30 -54.48 1.00
CA GLU A 388 -10.40 -55.62 1.22
C GLU A 388 -11.18 -56.94 1.22
#